data_AF-A0A3B8T1M6-F1
#
_entry.id   AF-A0A3B8T1M6-F1
#
_cell.length_a   1.000
_cell.length_b   1.000
_cell.length_c   1.000
_cell.angle_alpha   90.00
_cell.angle_beta   90.00
_cell.angle_gamma   90.00
#
_symmetry.space_group_name_H-M   'P 1'
#
loop_
_entity.id
_entity.type
_entity.pdbx_description
1 polymer ?
#
loop_
_entity_poly.entity_id
_entity_poly.type
_entity_poly.pdbx_seq_one_letter_code
_entity_poly.pdbx_strand_id
1 'polypeptide(L)'
;MTANKQQSDIKASYHAMVEAVEEFMVKEGKTIQQAFHAAEEKLADATDASKDSIKQASQELQYNLHLFNDALDGVTQAYKEHILFEWDFINSALWEKFQSIANSNTAELIAFTKNLREQADAATTKSHLSAHKHHTQWDSMHAFWLDEIKLWKKNHQQALSKLHDIEKAIKQHATILDQHTNAIKKHLKLEHKHEERMKNAEQDRTSENFKTEDEHKMPQHQHEQQIHAQQAKLHNEIKAKHLQTMAMINMLYTETHKTL
;
A
#
# COMPACT_ATOMS: atom_id res chain seq x y z
N MET A 1 30.37 -3.69 -8.99
CA MET A 1 29.88 -2.50 -9.72
C MET A 1 28.47 -2.19 -9.22
N THR A 2 28.13 -0.93 -9.00
CA THR A 2 26.76 -0.54 -8.59
C THR A 2 25.83 -0.61 -9.81
N ALA A 3 24.57 -0.99 -9.62
CA ALA A 3 23.57 -1.11 -10.70
C ALA A 3 23.45 0.17 -11.56
N ASN A 4 23.63 1.34 -10.94
CA ASN A 4 23.64 2.64 -11.64
C ASN A 4 24.79 2.80 -12.63
N LYS A 5 25.98 2.24 -12.35
CA LYS A 5 27.14 2.34 -13.26
C LYS A 5 26.93 1.46 -14.49
N GLN A 6 26.46 0.23 -14.29
CA GLN A 6 26.17 -0.70 -15.38
C GLN A 6 25.06 -0.17 -16.31
N GLN A 7 24.04 0.47 -15.76
CA GLN A 7 23.00 1.13 -16.55
C GLN A 7 23.55 2.33 -17.33
N SER A 8 24.43 3.15 -16.74
CA SER A 8 25.13 4.25 -17.43
C SER A 8 25.96 3.75 -18.62
N ASP A 9 26.69 2.65 -18.43
CA ASP A 9 27.61 2.13 -19.44
C ASP A 9 26.85 1.55 -20.65
N ILE A 10 25.74 0.82 -20.42
CA ILE A 10 24.87 0.31 -21.50
C ILE A 10 24.27 1.46 -22.31
N LYS A 11 23.84 2.53 -21.64
CA LYS A 11 23.27 3.73 -22.26
C LYS A 11 24.26 4.43 -23.19
N ALA A 12 25.50 4.58 -22.77
CA ALA A 12 26.57 5.16 -23.58
C ALA A 12 26.92 4.25 -24.78
N SER A 13 27.01 2.93 -24.57
CA SER A 13 27.24 1.97 -25.65
C SER A 13 26.13 1.97 -26.69
N TYR A 14 24.87 2.11 -26.27
CA TYR A 14 23.72 2.20 -27.18
C TYR A 14 23.79 3.44 -28.07
N HIS A 15 24.08 4.62 -27.50
CA HIS A 15 24.27 5.84 -28.31
C HIS A 15 25.41 5.68 -29.31
N ALA A 16 26.58 5.24 -28.87
CA ALA A 16 27.73 5.05 -29.74
C ALA A 16 27.46 4.06 -30.88
N MET A 17 26.68 3.00 -30.59
CA MET A 17 26.25 2.01 -31.58
C MET A 17 25.36 2.63 -32.66
N VAL A 18 24.34 3.41 -32.27
CA VAL A 18 23.46 4.10 -33.23
C VAL A 18 24.26 5.02 -34.15
N GLU A 19 25.17 5.80 -33.59
CA GLU A 19 26.00 6.73 -34.37
C GLU A 19 26.95 6.02 -35.33
N ALA A 20 27.59 4.94 -34.88
CA ALA A 20 28.50 4.17 -35.70
C ALA A 20 27.76 3.45 -36.84
N VAL A 21 26.59 2.87 -36.58
CA VAL A 21 25.76 2.21 -37.60
C VAL A 21 25.28 3.22 -38.63
N GLU A 22 24.79 4.38 -38.20
CA GLU A 22 24.40 5.47 -39.11
C GLU A 22 25.58 5.92 -39.98
N GLU A 23 26.75 6.17 -39.38
CA GLU A 23 27.96 6.56 -40.11
C GLU A 23 28.32 5.54 -41.20
N PHE A 24 28.36 4.26 -40.84
CA PHE A 24 28.70 3.19 -41.76
C PHE A 24 27.67 3.00 -42.88
N MET A 25 26.39 3.18 -42.59
CA MET A 25 25.34 3.05 -43.62
C MET A 25 25.26 4.28 -44.51
N VAL A 26 25.16 5.47 -43.91
CA VAL A 26 24.81 6.71 -44.59
C VAL A 26 26.03 7.34 -45.26
N LYS A 27 27.21 7.29 -44.62
CA LYS A 27 28.43 7.92 -45.15
C LYS A 27 29.31 6.95 -45.91
N GLU A 28 29.42 5.71 -45.45
CA GLU A 28 30.28 4.69 -46.09
C GLU A 28 29.52 3.73 -47.03
N GLY A 29 28.19 3.81 -47.09
CA GLY A 29 27.37 3.00 -48.01
C GLY A 29 27.38 1.50 -47.72
N LYS A 30 27.70 1.09 -46.49
CA LYS A 30 27.64 -0.33 -46.07
C LYS A 30 26.19 -0.79 -45.95
N THR A 31 25.95 -2.07 -46.20
CA THR A 31 24.65 -2.68 -45.89
C THR A 31 24.42 -2.65 -44.38
N ILE A 32 23.16 -2.70 -43.95
CA ILE A 32 22.80 -2.66 -42.53
C ILE A 32 23.55 -3.72 -41.71
N GLN A 33 23.66 -4.96 -42.21
CA GLN A 33 24.37 -6.05 -41.54
C GLN A 33 25.88 -5.78 -41.44
N GLN A 34 26.49 -5.24 -42.49
CA GLN A 34 27.90 -4.86 -42.49
C GLN A 34 28.17 -3.68 -41.55
N ALA A 35 27.24 -2.74 -41.46
CA ALA A 35 27.34 -1.59 -40.57
C ALA A 35 27.27 -2.00 -39.10
N PHE A 36 26.38 -2.92 -38.72
CA PHE A 36 26.35 -3.48 -37.37
C PHE A 36 27.64 -4.19 -37.00
N HIS A 37 28.16 -5.04 -37.88
CA HIS A 37 29.40 -5.78 -37.60
C HIS A 37 30.60 -4.84 -37.47
N ALA A 38 30.72 -3.87 -38.38
CA ALA A 38 31.78 -2.86 -38.34
C ALA A 38 31.67 -1.95 -37.10
N ALA A 39 30.46 -1.63 -36.66
CA ALA A 39 30.22 -0.84 -35.45
C ALA A 39 30.60 -1.62 -34.19
N GLU A 40 30.24 -2.90 -34.08
CA GLU A 40 30.66 -3.77 -32.98
C GLU A 40 32.18 -3.87 -32.88
N GLU A 41 32.88 -4.11 -34.00
CA GLU A 41 34.35 -4.19 -34.05
C GLU A 41 34.99 -2.85 -33.67
N LYS A 42 34.56 -1.74 -34.30
CA LYS A 42 35.11 -0.39 -34.04
C LYS A 42 34.94 0.01 -32.58
N LEU A 43 33.76 -0.23 -32.00
CA LEU A 43 33.46 0.19 -30.62
C LEU A 43 34.12 -0.71 -29.57
N ALA A 44 34.28 -2.00 -29.87
CA ALA A 44 34.95 -2.95 -28.97
C ALA A 44 36.43 -2.63 -28.75
N ASP A 45 37.05 -1.92 -29.69
CA ASP A 45 38.45 -1.50 -29.63
C ASP A 45 38.63 -0.04 -29.17
N ALA A 46 37.60 0.81 -29.33
CA ALA A 46 37.71 2.26 -29.16
C ALA A 46 37.05 2.84 -27.89
N THR A 47 36.31 2.03 -27.10
CA THR A 47 35.54 2.53 -25.95
C THR A 47 35.92 1.87 -24.63
N ASP A 48 35.74 2.59 -23.51
CA ASP A 48 35.92 2.07 -22.14
C ASP A 48 34.80 1.09 -21.72
N ALA A 49 33.80 0.88 -22.56
CA ALA A 49 32.69 -0.03 -22.30
C ALA A 49 33.10 -1.48 -22.51
N SER A 50 32.44 -2.40 -21.81
CA SER A 50 32.72 -3.83 -21.99
C SER A 50 32.21 -4.33 -23.35
N LYS A 51 32.89 -5.32 -23.93
CA LYS A 51 32.42 -6.01 -25.16
C LYS A 51 30.99 -6.56 -25.00
N ASP A 52 30.63 -7.01 -23.80
CA ASP A 52 29.28 -7.48 -23.50
C ASP A 52 28.25 -6.35 -23.56
N SER A 53 28.59 -5.15 -23.07
CA SER A 53 27.73 -3.96 -23.15
C SER A 53 27.50 -3.50 -24.60
N ILE A 54 28.53 -3.57 -25.45
CA ILE A 54 28.44 -3.23 -26.88
C ILE A 54 27.59 -4.26 -27.62
N LYS A 55 27.77 -5.54 -27.32
CA LYS A 55 26.96 -6.61 -27.89
C LYS A 55 25.48 -6.48 -27.48
N GLN A 56 25.22 -6.16 -26.21
CA GLN A 56 23.87 -5.91 -25.73
C GLN A 56 23.24 -4.68 -26.43
N ALA A 57 23.98 -3.58 -26.54
CA ALA A 57 23.55 -2.39 -27.28
C ALA A 57 23.23 -2.67 -28.76
N SER A 58 24.05 -3.51 -29.42
CA SER A 58 23.81 -3.98 -30.79
C SER A 58 22.48 -4.73 -30.90
N GLN A 59 22.25 -5.69 -30.00
CA GLN A 59 21.03 -6.51 -29.97
C GLN A 59 19.79 -5.65 -29.72
N GLU A 60 19.87 -4.70 -28.78
CA GLU A 60 18.79 -3.75 -28.50
C GLU A 60 18.50 -2.85 -29.72
N LEU A 61 19.51 -2.36 -30.43
CA LEU A 61 19.33 -1.56 -31.64
C LEU A 61 18.68 -2.36 -32.78
N GLN A 62 19.10 -3.61 -32.99
CA GLN A 62 18.51 -4.52 -33.98
C GLN A 62 17.03 -4.80 -33.68
N TYR A 63 16.70 -5.06 -32.41
CA TYR A 63 15.31 -5.24 -31.95
C TYR A 63 14.44 -4.01 -32.21
N ASN A 64 14.96 -2.82 -31.91
CA ASN A 64 14.27 -1.55 -32.13
C ASN A 64 13.99 -1.28 -33.62
N LEU A 65 14.94 -1.58 -34.52
CA LEU A 65 14.73 -1.48 -35.96
C LEU A 65 13.70 -2.49 -36.48
N HIS A 66 13.66 -3.69 -35.92
CA HIS A 66 12.63 -4.67 -36.23
C HIS A 66 11.23 -4.18 -35.84
N LEU A 67 11.06 -3.70 -34.60
CA LEU A 67 9.79 -3.13 -34.14
C LEU A 67 9.34 -1.92 -34.98
N PHE A 68 10.29 -1.06 -35.38
CA PHE A 68 10.00 0.08 -36.24
C PHE A 68 9.50 -0.35 -37.62
N ASN A 69 10.11 -1.36 -38.24
CA ASN A 69 9.65 -1.91 -39.52
C ASN A 69 8.23 -2.49 -39.41
N ASP A 70 7.93 -3.27 -38.36
CA ASP A 70 6.61 -3.83 -38.13
C ASP A 70 5.53 -2.75 -37.91
N ALA A 71 5.91 -1.61 -37.32
CA ALA A 71 5.05 -0.44 -37.17
C ALA A 71 4.79 0.31 -38.50
N LEU A 72 5.74 0.29 -39.44
CA LEU A 72 5.57 0.86 -40.79
C LEU A 72 4.65 0.00 -41.68
N ASP A 73 4.67 -1.32 -41.51
CA ASP A 73 3.82 -2.28 -42.23
C ASP A 73 2.36 -2.35 -41.71
N GLY A 74 1.97 -1.46 -40.79
CA GLY A 74 0.56 -1.22 -40.44
C GLY A 74 0.02 -1.92 -39.19
N VAL A 75 0.88 -2.30 -38.23
CA VAL A 75 0.43 -2.82 -36.92
C VAL A 75 0.18 -1.67 -35.92
N THR A 76 -1.01 -1.72 -35.30
CA THR A 76 -1.70 -0.78 -34.40
C THR A 76 -0.88 0.20 -33.55
N GLN A 77 -1.45 1.41 -33.37
CA GLN A 77 -1.05 2.51 -32.46
C GLN A 77 -0.53 2.07 -31.07
N ALA A 78 -0.99 0.95 -30.52
CA ALA A 78 -0.54 0.39 -29.25
C ALA A 78 0.94 -0.04 -29.23
N TYR A 79 1.49 -0.54 -30.35
CA TYR A 79 2.92 -0.86 -30.45
C TYR A 79 3.75 0.41 -30.59
N LYS A 80 3.21 1.44 -31.26
CA LYS A 80 3.83 2.77 -31.34
C LYS A 80 3.94 3.40 -29.95
N GLU A 81 2.93 3.25 -29.10
CA GLU A 81 2.95 3.71 -27.71
C GLU A 81 3.93 2.91 -26.83
N HIS A 82 4.05 1.59 -27.04
CA HIS A 82 5.05 0.75 -26.34
C HIS A 82 6.50 1.10 -26.74
N ILE A 83 6.73 1.30 -28.05
CA ILE A 83 8.02 1.77 -28.59
C ILE A 83 8.37 3.14 -27.98
N LEU A 84 7.41 4.07 -27.93
CA LEU A 84 7.63 5.39 -27.32
C LEU A 84 7.85 5.32 -25.79
N PHE A 85 7.23 4.38 -25.08
CA PHE A 85 7.33 4.22 -23.62
C PHE A 85 8.67 3.62 -23.16
N GLU A 86 9.22 2.63 -23.87
CA GLU A 86 10.59 2.15 -23.60
C GLU A 86 11.66 3.19 -24.04
N TRP A 87 11.28 4.17 -24.86
CA TRP A 87 12.16 5.15 -25.49
C TRP A 87 12.11 6.57 -24.91
N ASP A 88 11.51 6.79 -23.74
CA ASP A 88 11.75 7.99 -22.90
C ASP A 88 13.26 8.18 -22.57
N PHE A 89 14.07 7.18 -22.91
CA PHE A 89 15.51 7.15 -22.83
C PHE A 89 16.26 7.75 -24.05
N ILE A 90 15.61 7.95 -25.20
CA ILE A 90 16.23 8.33 -26.49
C ILE A 90 15.76 9.75 -26.87
N ASN A 91 16.69 10.72 -26.98
CA ASN A 91 16.32 12.09 -27.36
C ASN A 91 15.94 12.22 -28.85
N SER A 92 15.38 13.36 -29.24
CA SER A 92 14.93 13.63 -30.62
C SER A 92 16.02 13.51 -31.70
N ALA A 93 17.29 13.70 -31.37
CA ALA A 93 18.39 13.58 -32.32
C ALA A 93 18.67 12.13 -32.71
N LEU A 94 18.49 11.17 -31.79
CA LEU A 94 18.62 9.75 -32.13
C LEU A 94 17.45 9.26 -32.97
N TRP A 95 16.26 9.81 -32.77
CA TRP A 95 15.10 9.51 -33.61
C TRP A 95 15.32 9.83 -35.08
N GLU A 96 15.91 11.00 -35.39
CA GLU A 96 16.25 11.38 -36.77
C GLU A 96 17.29 10.42 -37.39
N LYS A 97 18.28 9.99 -36.61
CA LYS A 97 19.30 9.01 -37.05
C LYS A 97 18.70 7.63 -37.31
N PHE A 98 17.77 7.20 -36.46
CA PHE A 98 17.00 5.97 -36.64
C PHE A 98 16.17 5.99 -37.93
N GLN A 99 15.45 7.09 -38.17
CA GLN A 99 14.71 7.28 -39.41
C GLN A 99 15.64 7.30 -40.63
N SER A 100 16.81 7.92 -40.50
CA SER A 100 17.85 7.93 -41.54
C SER A 100 18.29 6.51 -41.91
N ILE A 101 18.65 5.70 -40.89
CA ILE A 101 19.01 4.28 -41.06
C ILE A 101 17.88 3.48 -41.73
N ALA A 102 16.63 3.68 -41.30
CA ALA A 102 15.49 2.94 -41.84
C ALA A 102 15.12 3.36 -43.28
N ASN A 103 15.30 4.64 -43.61
CA ASN A 103 14.91 5.21 -44.90
C ASN A 103 16.01 5.10 -45.97
N SER A 104 17.27 4.87 -45.58
CA SER A 104 18.40 4.85 -46.54
C SER A 104 18.33 3.66 -47.49
N ASN A 105 17.69 2.54 -47.09
CA ASN A 105 17.43 1.39 -47.98
C ASN A 105 16.33 0.46 -47.41
N THR A 106 15.06 0.77 -47.71
CA THR A 106 13.89 0.04 -47.19
C THR A 106 13.89 -1.46 -47.56
N ALA A 107 14.39 -1.84 -48.74
CA ALA A 107 14.42 -3.25 -49.16
C ALA A 107 15.43 -4.07 -48.35
N GLU A 108 16.61 -3.50 -48.07
CA GLU A 108 17.61 -4.13 -47.19
C GLU A 108 17.13 -4.19 -45.74
N LEU A 109 16.45 -3.15 -45.26
CA LEU A 109 15.85 -3.15 -43.93
C LEU A 109 14.82 -4.29 -43.78
N ILE A 110 13.89 -4.42 -44.73
CA ILE A 110 12.88 -5.50 -44.74
C ILE A 110 13.55 -6.88 -44.77
N ALA A 111 14.59 -7.07 -45.59
CA ALA A 111 15.31 -8.34 -45.65
C ALA A 111 16.05 -8.65 -44.34
N PHE A 112 16.65 -7.64 -43.73
CA PHE A 112 17.36 -7.75 -42.45
C PHE A 112 16.41 -8.06 -41.30
N THR A 113 15.30 -7.34 -41.16
CA THR A 113 14.31 -7.56 -40.09
C THR A 113 13.62 -8.92 -40.24
N LYS A 114 13.33 -9.36 -41.48
CA LYS A 114 12.83 -10.71 -41.75
C LYS A 114 13.82 -11.80 -41.29
N ASN A 115 15.11 -11.62 -41.58
CA ASN A 115 16.14 -12.57 -41.15
C ASN A 115 16.25 -12.63 -39.62
N LEU A 116 16.26 -11.47 -38.94
CA LEU A 116 16.24 -11.40 -37.48
C LEU A 116 15.04 -12.13 -36.88
N ARG A 117 13.85 -11.96 -37.46
CA ARG A 117 12.63 -12.66 -37.05
C ARG A 117 12.76 -14.18 -37.22
N GLU A 118 13.24 -14.64 -38.37
CA GLU A 118 13.46 -16.07 -38.63
C GLU A 118 14.46 -16.69 -37.64
N GLN A 119 15.53 -15.96 -37.28
CA GLN A 119 16.49 -16.39 -36.27
C GLN A 119 15.87 -16.43 -34.86
N ALA A 120 15.07 -15.43 -34.49
CA ALA A 120 14.38 -15.37 -33.21
C ALA A 120 13.34 -16.49 -33.08
N ASP A 121 12.57 -16.76 -34.14
CA ASP A 121 11.60 -17.84 -34.19
C ASP A 121 12.28 -19.22 -34.11
N ALA A 122 13.43 -19.38 -34.79
CA ALA A 122 14.24 -20.60 -34.71
C ALA A 122 14.88 -20.82 -33.32
N ALA A 123 15.24 -19.73 -32.62
CA ALA A 123 15.79 -19.77 -31.26
C ALA A 123 14.72 -19.91 -30.17
N THR A 124 13.45 -19.61 -30.49
CA THR A 124 12.33 -19.69 -29.55
C THR A 124 11.96 -21.15 -29.30
N THR A 125 12.48 -21.69 -28.20
CA THR A 125 12.16 -23.06 -27.80
C THR A 125 10.77 -23.15 -27.16
N LYS A 126 10.18 -24.35 -27.15
CA LYS A 126 8.95 -24.63 -26.38
C LYS A 126 9.08 -24.27 -24.89
N SER A 127 10.29 -24.33 -24.35
CA SER A 127 10.61 -23.92 -22.98
C SER A 127 10.40 -22.41 -22.78
N HIS A 128 10.85 -21.59 -23.74
CA HIS A 128 10.70 -20.13 -23.70
C HIS A 128 9.22 -19.70 -23.76
N LEU A 129 8.44 -20.30 -24.64
CA LEU A 129 6.98 -20.07 -24.71
C LEU A 129 6.26 -20.48 -23.42
N SER A 130 6.69 -21.59 -22.81
CA SER A 130 6.18 -22.03 -21.50
C SER A 130 6.51 -21.04 -20.39
N ALA A 131 7.74 -20.51 -20.38
CA ALA A 131 8.17 -19.50 -19.41
C ALA A 131 7.33 -18.21 -19.53
N HIS A 132 7.07 -17.72 -20.74
CA HIS A 132 6.17 -16.57 -20.93
C HIS A 132 4.76 -16.82 -20.38
N LYS A 133 4.20 -18.01 -20.61
CA LYS A 133 2.89 -18.38 -20.07
C LYS A 133 2.90 -18.37 -18.53
N HIS A 134 3.96 -18.90 -17.91
CA HIS A 134 4.09 -18.85 -16.45
C HIS A 134 4.24 -17.42 -15.93
N HIS A 135 5.04 -16.57 -16.60
CA HIS A 135 5.22 -15.17 -16.20
C HIS A 135 3.89 -14.41 -16.22
N THR A 136 3.09 -14.55 -17.28
CA THR A 136 1.76 -13.92 -17.34
C THR A 136 0.83 -14.39 -16.20
N GLN A 137 0.90 -15.68 -15.84
CA GLN A 137 0.14 -16.21 -14.70
C GLN A 137 0.62 -15.61 -13.38
N TRP A 138 1.94 -15.52 -13.17
CA TRP A 138 2.51 -14.92 -11.99
C TRP A 138 2.19 -13.43 -11.87
N ASP A 139 2.25 -12.67 -12.98
CA ASP A 139 1.87 -11.26 -12.99
C ASP A 139 0.41 -11.06 -12.53
N SER A 140 -0.48 -11.93 -12.98
CA SER A 140 -1.89 -11.93 -12.55
C SER A 140 -2.03 -12.24 -11.05
N MET A 141 -1.27 -13.21 -10.54
CA MET A 141 -1.24 -13.54 -9.11
C MET A 141 -0.65 -12.41 -8.27
N HIS A 142 0.43 -11.78 -8.74
CA HIS A 142 1.07 -10.65 -8.06
C HIS A 142 0.12 -9.45 -7.99
N ALA A 143 -0.59 -9.13 -9.07
CA ALA A 143 -1.59 -8.06 -9.06
C ALA A 143 -2.69 -8.34 -8.01
N PHE A 144 -3.19 -9.57 -7.96
CA PHE A 144 -4.18 -9.99 -6.97
C PHE A 144 -3.67 -9.85 -5.53
N TRP A 145 -2.45 -10.32 -5.24
CA TRP A 145 -1.86 -10.20 -3.90
C TRP A 145 -1.62 -8.74 -3.50
N LEU A 146 -1.22 -7.87 -4.44
CA LEU A 146 -1.06 -6.45 -4.17
C LEU A 146 -2.40 -5.79 -3.80
N ASP A 147 -3.48 -6.17 -4.46
CA ASP A 147 -4.83 -5.71 -4.12
C ASP A 147 -5.29 -6.23 -2.75
N GLU A 148 -5.00 -7.49 -2.41
CA GLU A 148 -5.28 -8.03 -1.07
C GLU A 148 -4.50 -7.29 0.02
N ILE A 149 -3.20 -7.05 -0.17
CA ILE A 149 -2.37 -6.30 0.77
C ILE A 149 -2.92 -4.87 0.95
N LYS A 150 -3.37 -4.23 -0.13
CA LYS A 150 -3.99 -2.89 -0.06
C LYS A 150 -5.28 -2.92 0.77
N LEU A 151 -6.11 -3.93 0.58
CA LEU A 151 -7.31 -4.14 1.40
C LEU A 151 -6.96 -4.38 2.87
N TRP A 152 -5.98 -5.24 3.16
CA TRP A 152 -5.55 -5.53 4.53
C TRP A 152 -5.01 -4.28 5.23
N LYS A 153 -4.21 -3.47 4.54
CA LYS A 153 -3.74 -2.17 5.05
C LYS A 153 -4.89 -1.23 5.41
N LYS A 154 -5.91 -1.14 4.55
CA LYS A 154 -7.13 -0.36 4.84
C LYS A 154 -7.86 -0.91 6.07
N ASN A 155 -8.01 -2.22 6.17
CA ASN A 155 -8.64 -2.86 7.33
C ASN A 155 -7.86 -2.58 8.62
N HIS A 156 -6.52 -2.58 8.56
CA HIS A 156 -5.67 -2.23 9.70
C HIS A 156 -5.86 -0.78 10.14
N GLN A 157 -5.90 0.17 9.19
CA GLN A 157 -6.17 1.58 9.51
C GLN A 157 -7.54 1.76 10.17
N GLN A 158 -8.57 1.08 9.66
CA GLN A 158 -9.90 1.11 10.26
C GLN A 158 -9.92 0.49 11.66
N ALA A 159 -9.20 -0.62 11.88
CA ALA A 159 -9.06 -1.23 13.19
C ALA A 159 -8.41 -0.27 14.19
N LEU A 160 -7.32 0.40 13.81
CA LEU A 160 -6.65 1.39 14.65
C LEU A 160 -7.58 2.56 15.02
N SER A 161 -8.38 3.07 14.08
CA SER A 161 -9.38 4.10 14.36
C SER A 161 -10.41 3.63 15.39
N LYS A 162 -10.92 2.39 15.23
CA LYS A 162 -11.87 1.81 16.18
C LYS A 162 -11.26 1.63 17.58
N LEU A 163 -10.00 1.22 17.67
CA LEU A 163 -9.29 1.09 18.94
C LEU A 163 -9.14 2.44 19.65
N HIS A 164 -8.87 3.51 18.91
CA HIS A 164 -8.82 4.86 19.46
C HIS A 164 -10.18 5.31 20.01
N ASP A 165 -11.27 5.05 19.29
CA ASP A 165 -12.62 5.36 19.76
C ASP A 165 -12.98 4.56 21.03
N ILE A 166 -12.59 3.29 21.09
CA ILE A 166 -12.74 2.44 22.29
C ILE A 166 -11.95 3.02 23.47
N GLU A 167 -10.69 3.41 23.25
CA GLU A 167 -9.85 4.04 24.29
C GLU A 167 -10.52 5.30 24.86
N LYS A 168 -11.04 6.16 23.97
CA LYS A 168 -11.77 7.38 24.35
C LYS A 168 -13.02 7.04 25.17
N ALA A 169 -13.79 6.03 24.77
CA ALA A 169 -14.97 5.60 25.51
C ALA A 169 -14.62 5.07 26.91
N ILE A 170 -13.54 4.30 27.06
CA ILE A 170 -13.04 3.83 28.36
C ILE A 170 -12.68 5.00 29.27
N LYS A 171 -12.00 6.03 28.76
CA LYS A 171 -11.68 7.24 29.53
C LYS A 171 -12.94 7.98 29.99
N GLN A 172 -13.95 8.08 29.12
CA GLN A 172 -15.24 8.68 29.51
C GLN A 172 -15.96 7.86 30.58
N HIS A 173 -15.92 6.53 30.50
CA HIS A 173 -16.49 5.66 31.54
C HIS A 173 -15.81 5.88 32.90
N ALA A 174 -14.49 6.15 32.95
CA ALA A 174 -13.82 6.50 34.20
C ALA A 174 -14.43 7.76 34.86
N THR A 175 -14.74 8.79 34.05
CA THR A 175 -15.42 10.00 34.55
C THR A 175 -16.81 9.68 35.10
N ILE A 176 -17.56 8.79 34.46
CA ILE A 176 -18.88 8.35 34.95
C ILE A 176 -18.74 7.60 36.30
N LEU A 177 -17.71 6.77 36.46
CA LEU A 177 -17.43 6.07 37.72
C LEU A 177 -17.09 7.04 38.86
N ASP A 178 -16.34 8.10 38.58
CA ASP A 178 -16.04 9.15 39.56
C ASP A 178 -17.31 9.90 39.98
N GLN A 179 -18.16 10.25 39.01
CA GLN A 179 -19.46 10.88 39.27
C GLN A 179 -20.36 9.97 40.11
N HIS A 180 -20.43 8.68 39.78
CA HIS A 180 -21.22 7.69 40.53
C HIS A 180 -20.71 7.51 41.95
N THR A 181 -19.39 7.47 42.12
CA THR A 181 -18.74 7.40 43.43
C THR A 181 -19.08 8.62 44.29
N ASN A 182 -19.05 9.82 43.70
CA ASN A 182 -19.43 11.06 44.39
C ASN A 182 -20.92 11.08 44.75
N ALA A 183 -21.80 10.56 43.88
CA ALA A 183 -23.22 10.41 44.16
C ALA A 183 -23.48 9.48 45.35
N ILE A 184 -22.83 8.31 45.38
CA ILE A 184 -22.93 7.36 46.51
C ILE A 184 -22.40 7.99 47.80
N LYS A 185 -21.24 8.65 47.77
CA LYS A 185 -20.68 9.33 48.95
C LYS A 185 -21.61 10.42 49.48
N LYS A 186 -22.28 11.16 48.59
CA LYS A 186 -23.27 12.17 48.98
C LYS A 186 -24.50 11.52 49.62
N HIS A 187 -25.03 10.46 49.00
CA HIS A 187 -26.17 9.70 49.54
C HIS A 187 -25.86 9.15 50.94
N LEU A 188 -24.71 8.48 51.11
CA LEU A 188 -24.27 7.92 52.39
C LEU A 188 -24.22 8.98 53.51
N LYS A 189 -23.72 10.19 53.21
CA LYS A 189 -23.68 11.28 54.18
C LYS A 189 -25.08 11.78 54.57
N LEU A 190 -26.01 11.80 53.63
CA LEU A 190 -27.39 12.24 53.90
C LEU A 190 -28.14 11.20 54.75
N GLU A 191 -28.02 9.92 54.37
CA GLU A 191 -28.57 8.79 55.11
C GLU A 191 -28.04 8.76 56.55
N HIS A 192 -26.73 8.92 56.74
CA HIS A 192 -26.15 8.93 58.09
C HIS A 192 -26.68 10.09 58.95
N LYS A 193 -26.82 11.29 58.38
CA LYS A 193 -27.41 12.44 59.09
C LYS A 193 -28.89 12.23 59.40
N HIS A 194 -29.63 11.49 58.57
CA HIS A 194 -31.00 11.14 58.89
C HIS A 194 -31.04 10.14 60.05
N GLU A 195 -30.21 9.10 60.01
CA GLU A 195 -30.11 8.10 61.09
C GLU A 195 -29.71 8.73 62.43
N GLU A 196 -28.74 9.65 62.45
CA GLU A 196 -28.37 10.38 63.67
C GLU A 196 -29.53 11.21 64.24
N ARG A 197 -30.30 11.88 63.38
CA ARG A 197 -31.51 12.63 63.79
C ARG A 197 -32.56 11.69 64.38
N MET A 198 -32.79 10.56 63.73
CA MET A 198 -33.72 9.51 64.19
C MET A 198 -33.33 9.03 65.59
N LYS A 199 -32.08 8.63 65.76
CA LYS A 199 -31.54 8.14 67.03
C LYS A 199 -31.66 9.18 68.16
N ASN A 200 -31.41 10.45 67.88
CA ASN A 200 -31.52 11.52 68.87
C ASN A 200 -32.98 11.78 69.27
N ALA A 201 -33.90 11.80 68.31
CA ALA A 201 -35.34 11.94 68.59
C ALA A 201 -35.85 10.79 69.47
N GLU A 202 -35.40 9.56 69.23
CA GLU A 202 -35.82 8.37 69.98
C GLU A 202 -35.35 8.33 71.45
N GLN A 203 -34.39 9.17 71.85
CA GLN A 203 -33.88 9.22 73.23
C GLN A 203 -34.86 9.85 74.23
N ASP A 204 -35.71 10.79 73.81
CA ASP A 204 -36.79 11.34 74.62
C ASP A 204 -38.11 11.35 73.83
N ARG A 205 -38.78 10.20 73.90
CA ARG A 205 -40.04 9.91 73.20
C ARG A 205 -41.23 10.74 73.68
N THR A 206 -41.08 11.49 74.77
CA THR A 206 -42.14 12.34 75.34
C THR A 206 -42.01 13.81 74.97
N SER A 207 -40.88 14.20 74.35
CA SER A 207 -40.62 15.57 73.94
C SER A 207 -41.48 16.03 72.76
N GLU A 208 -41.79 17.33 72.72
CA GLU A 208 -42.50 17.97 71.60
C GLU A 208 -41.68 17.94 70.30
N ASN A 209 -40.34 17.88 70.43
CA ASN A 209 -39.40 17.64 69.34
C ASN A 209 -39.58 16.24 68.73
N PHE A 210 -39.84 15.21 69.54
CA PHE A 210 -40.11 13.86 69.02
C PHE A 210 -41.36 13.86 68.15
N LYS A 211 -42.47 14.48 68.59
CA LYS A 211 -43.72 14.57 67.81
C LYS A 211 -43.53 15.29 66.47
N THR A 212 -42.81 16.41 66.48
CA THR A 212 -42.57 17.22 65.27
C THR A 212 -41.68 16.50 64.26
N GLU A 213 -40.63 15.82 64.74
CA GLU A 213 -39.81 14.96 63.88
C GLU A 213 -40.65 13.78 63.37
N ASP A 214 -41.45 13.12 64.22
CA ASP A 214 -42.28 11.96 63.86
C ASP A 214 -43.28 12.22 62.72
N GLU A 215 -43.91 13.40 62.71
CA GLU A 215 -44.83 13.82 61.64
C GLU A 215 -44.12 14.02 60.29
N HIS A 216 -42.82 14.39 60.30
CA HIS A 216 -42.01 14.57 59.09
C HIS A 216 -41.15 13.35 58.71
N LYS A 217 -41.07 12.33 59.58
CA LYS A 217 -40.29 11.10 59.35
C LYS A 217 -40.74 10.30 58.15
N MET A 218 -42.04 10.06 58.03
CA MET A 218 -42.57 9.16 57.00
C MET A 218 -42.32 9.67 55.57
N PRO A 219 -42.58 10.95 55.24
CA PRO A 219 -42.25 11.50 53.92
C PRO A 219 -40.75 11.53 53.63
N GLN A 220 -39.91 11.89 54.62
CA GLN A 220 -38.47 11.94 54.42
C GLN A 220 -37.88 10.53 54.21
N HIS A 221 -38.31 9.55 54.99
CA HIS A 221 -37.85 8.17 54.86
C HIS A 221 -38.31 7.54 53.53
N GLN A 222 -39.53 7.83 53.08
CA GLN A 222 -40.00 7.42 51.74
C GLN A 222 -39.16 8.06 50.62
N HIS A 223 -38.80 9.33 50.76
CA HIS A 223 -37.93 10.00 49.81
C HIS A 223 -36.52 9.37 49.76
N GLU A 224 -35.95 9.05 50.92
CA GLU A 224 -34.64 8.38 51.01
C GLU A 224 -34.67 6.96 50.44
N GLN A 225 -35.75 6.20 50.67
CA GLN A 225 -35.95 4.89 50.04
C GLN A 225 -36.01 5.00 48.51
N GLN A 226 -36.67 6.02 47.97
CA GLN A 226 -36.71 6.26 46.52
C GLN A 226 -35.32 6.59 45.96
N ILE A 227 -34.56 7.46 46.64
CA ILE A 227 -33.18 7.79 46.24
C ILE A 227 -32.30 6.53 46.29
N HIS A 228 -32.38 5.76 47.37
CA HIS A 228 -31.61 4.52 47.52
C HIS A 228 -31.93 3.53 46.40
N ALA A 229 -33.22 3.31 46.10
CA ALA A 229 -33.65 2.43 45.01
C ALA A 229 -33.13 2.91 43.64
N GLN A 230 -33.14 4.22 43.38
CA GLN A 230 -32.57 4.81 42.17
C GLN A 230 -31.05 4.59 42.08
N GLN A 231 -30.31 4.83 43.16
CA GLN A 231 -28.86 4.61 43.20
C GLN A 231 -28.49 3.13 43.04
N ALA A 232 -29.25 2.22 43.66
CA ALA A 232 -29.07 0.79 43.53
C ALA A 232 -29.31 0.31 42.08
N LYS A 233 -30.38 0.80 41.44
CA LYS A 233 -30.66 0.52 40.03
C LYS A 233 -29.52 1.02 39.13
N LEU A 234 -29.11 2.28 39.29
CA LEU A 234 -28.02 2.87 38.51
C LEU A 234 -26.71 2.10 38.71
N HIS A 235 -26.38 1.71 39.94
CA HIS A 235 -25.19 0.92 40.23
C HIS A 235 -25.20 -0.42 39.48
N ASN A 236 -26.33 -1.14 39.48
CA ASN A 236 -26.45 -2.41 38.77
C ASN A 236 -26.32 -2.24 37.25
N GLU A 237 -26.89 -1.18 36.67
CA GLU A 237 -26.75 -0.86 35.25
C GLU A 237 -25.29 -0.55 34.87
N ILE A 238 -24.60 0.28 35.67
CA ILE A 238 -23.18 0.59 35.48
C ILE A 238 -22.33 -0.67 35.61
N LYS A 239 -22.57 -1.50 36.62
CA LYS A 239 -21.86 -2.76 36.86
C LYS A 239 -22.00 -3.72 35.68
N ALA A 240 -23.21 -3.92 35.18
CA ALA A 240 -23.46 -4.81 34.05
C ALA A 240 -22.69 -4.36 32.80
N LYS A 241 -22.80 -3.06 32.46
CA LYS A 241 -22.07 -2.47 31.33
C LYS A 241 -20.55 -2.57 31.51
N HIS A 242 -20.05 -2.29 32.71
CA HIS A 242 -18.62 -2.38 33.02
C HIS A 242 -18.07 -3.79 32.79
N LEU A 243 -18.72 -4.81 33.35
CA LEU A 243 -18.29 -6.20 33.19
C LEU A 243 -18.29 -6.64 31.72
N GLN A 244 -19.33 -6.26 30.97
CA GLN A 244 -19.42 -6.57 29.54
C GLN A 244 -18.27 -5.91 28.74
N THR A 245 -18.02 -4.62 28.97
CA THR A 245 -16.94 -3.90 28.28
C THR A 245 -15.57 -4.49 28.60
N MET A 246 -15.28 -4.79 29.87
CA MET A 246 -13.99 -5.39 30.26
C MET A 246 -13.80 -6.79 29.67
N ALA A 247 -14.86 -7.60 29.61
CA ALA A 247 -14.79 -8.93 28.96
C ALA A 247 -14.45 -8.82 27.47
N MET A 248 -15.06 -7.89 26.74
CA MET A 248 -14.77 -7.67 25.32
C MET A 248 -13.34 -7.16 25.10
N ILE A 249 -12.84 -6.26 25.95
CA ILE A 249 -11.46 -5.77 25.88
C ILE A 249 -10.47 -6.92 26.13
N ASN A 250 -10.70 -7.74 27.16
CA ASN A 250 -9.84 -8.88 27.46
C ASN A 250 -9.82 -9.92 26.34
N MET A 251 -10.97 -10.16 25.69
CA MET A 251 -11.04 -11.02 24.51
C MET A 251 -10.18 -10.48 23.38
N LEU A 252 -10.33 -9.20 23.04
CA LEU A 252 -9.51 -8.55 22.03
C LEU A 252 -8.02 -8.61 22.36
N TYR A 253 -7.64 -8.32 23.61
CA TYR A 253 -6.26 -8.43 24.07
C TYR A 253 -5.72 -9.86 23.90
N THR A 254 -6.50 -10.85 24.32
CA THR A 254 -6.10 -12.27 24.21
C THR A 254 -5.89 -12.68 22.77
N GLU A 255 -6.84 -12.38 21.88
CA GLU A 255 -6.73 -12.75 20.45
C GLU A 255 -5.55 -12.06 19.76
N THR A 256 -5.25 -10.81 20.12
CA THR A 256 -4.12 -10.06 19.53
C THR A 256 -2.74 -10.47 20.06
N HIS A 257 -2.69 -11.22 21.17
CA HIS A 257 -1.45 -11.70 21.79
C HIS A 257 -1.24 -13.21 21.62
N LYS A 258 -2.12 -13.90 20.89
CA LYS A 258 -1.82 -15.26 20.42
C LYS A 258 -0.72 -15.17 19.38
N THR A 259 0.42 -15.80 19.66
CA THR A 259 1.47 -16.02 18.66
C THR A 259 0.95 -16.95 17.56
N LEU A 260 1.18 -16.57 16.30
CA LEU A 260 1.05 -17.45 15.13
C LEU A 260 2.12 -18.54 15.16
#